data_AF-A0A1X2F4Z2-F1
#
_entry.id   AF-A0A1X2F4Z2-F1
#
_cell.length_a   1.000
_cell.length_b   1.000
_cell.length_c   1.000
_cell.angle_alpha   90.00
_cell.angle_beta   90.00
_cell.angle_gamma   90.00
#
_symmetry.space_group_name_H-M   'P 1'
#
loop_
_entity.id
_entity.type
_entity.pdbx_description
1 polymer ?
#
loop_
_entity_poly.entity_id
_entity_poly.type
_entity_poly.pdbx_seq_one_letter_code
_entity_poly.pdbx_strand_id
1 'polypeptide(L)' 'MFAAGSYVMVREGVSVAEGLEGVLCRVCGVHDDLRDIRRVDAATGAVIGIEVRFSVSELVSASR' A
#
# COMPACT_ATOMS: atom_id res chain seq x y z
N MET A 1 -5.55 12.19 1.33
CA MET A 1 -5.85 11.14 2.33
C MET A 1 -6.28 9.90 1.57
N PHE A 2 -5.67 8.73 1.80
CA PHE A 2 -6.06 7.48 1.14
C PHE A 2 -7.20 6.82 1.93
N ALA A 3 -8.22 6.29 1.24
CA ALA A 3 -9.34 5.60 1.87
C ALA A 3 -9.15 4.08 1.79
N ALA A 4 -9.91 3.32 2.58
CA ALA A 4 -9.97 1.87 2.41
C ALA A 4 -10.39 1.55 0.97
N GLY A 5 -9.66 0.63 0.33
CA GLY A 5 -9.83 0.25 -1.06
C GLY A 5 -9.02 1.06 -2.07
N SER A 6 -8.40 2.18 -1.70
CA SER A 6 -7.50 2.94 -2.58
C SER A 6 -6.28 2.11 -2.98
N TYR A 7 -5.80 2.30 -4.21
CA TYR A 7 -4.54 1.75 -4.69
C TYR A 7 -3.41 2.74 -4.43
N VAL A 8 -2.31 2.24 -3.88
CA VAL A 8 -1.16 3.02 -3.47
C VAL A 8 0.13 2.27 -3.75
N MET A 9 1.23 3.01 -3.81
CA MET A 9 2.59 2.46 -3.73
C MET A 9 3.31 3.12 -2.57
N VAL A 10 4.30 2.41 -2.04
CA VAL A 10 5.24 2.99 -1.07
C VAL A 10 6.22 3.90 -1.82
N ARG A 11 6.49 5.09 -1.28
CA ARG A 11 7.47 6.02 -1.85
C ARG A 11 8.86 5.40 -1.86
N GLU A 12 9.62 5.75 -2.88
CA GLU A 12 11.05 5.46 -2.93
C GLU A 12 11.76 6.04 -1.70
N GLY A 13 12.74 5.29 -1.17
CA GLY A 13 13.52 5.69 0.01
C GLY A 13 12.83 5.44 1.36
N VAL A 14 11.56 5.00 1.38
CA VAL A 14 10.94 4.48 2.61
C VAL A 14 11.50 3.09 2.88
N SER A 15 11.98 2.86 4.10
CA SER A 15 12.46 1.54 4.51
C SER A 15 11.29 0.56 4.56
N VAL A 16 11.17 -0.29 3.55
CA VAL A 16 10.19 -1.35 3.50
C VAL A 16 10.77 -2.68 3.98
N ALA A 17 9.94 -3.51 4.60
CA ALA A 17 10.24 -4.94 4.64
C ALA A 17 10.36 -5.45 3.19
N GLU A 18 11.35 -6.31 2.92
CA GLU A 18 11.74 -6.72 1.55
C GLU A 18 10.53 -6.99 0.63
N GLY A 19 10.52 -6.35 -0.54
CA GLY A 19 9.60 -6.69 -1.63
C GLY A 19 8.31 -5.85 -1.76
N LEU A 20 8.21 -4.70 -1.09
CA LEU A 20 7.11 -3.73 -1.31
C LEU A 20 7.51 -2.47 -2.09
N GLU A 21 8.81 -2.28 -2.37
CA GLU A 21 9.29 -1.15 -3.16
C GLU A 21 8.78 -1.25 -4.61
N GLY A 22 8.12 -0.18 -5.09
CA GLY A 22 7.53 -0.15 -6.43
C GLY A 22 6.37 -1.12 -6.65
N VAL A 23 5.83 -1.73 -5.60
CA VAL A 23 4.75 -2.72 -5.71
C VAL A 23 3.38 -2.07 -5.50
N LEU A 24 2.45 -2.36 -6.41
CA LEU A 24 1.06 -1.96 -6.28
C LEU A 24 0.43 -2.62 -5.05
N CYS A 25 -0.10 -1.79 -4.17
CA CYS A 25 -0.76 -2.19 -2.94
C CYS A 25 -2.18 -1.61 -2.87
N ARG A 26 -3.01 -2.19 -2.03
CA ARG A 26 -4.35 -1.70 -1.71
C ARG A 26 -4.47 -1.43 -0.23
N VAL A 27 -5.09 -0.30 0.12
CA VAL A 27 -5.40 0.06 1.50
C VAL A 27 -6.52 -0.86 2.01
N CYS A 28 -6.27 -1.56 3.10
CA CYS A 28 -7.22 -2.44 3.78
C CYS A 28 -7.70 -1.86 5.11
N GLY A 29 -6.89 -1.02 5.77
CA GLY A 29 -7.22 -0.39 7.05
C GLY A 29 -6.84 1.09 7.07
N VAL A 30 -7.62 1.88 7.83
CA VAL A 30 -7.43 3.32 7.99
C VAL A 30 -7.43 3.65 9.49
N HIS A 31 -6.34 4.23 9.95
CA HIS A 31 -6.13 4.60 11.35
C HIS A 31 -5.50 5.99 11.41
N ASP A 32 -6.31 7.05 11.46
CA ASP A 32 -5.87 8.45 11.42
C ASP A 32 -4.90 8.72 10.25
N ASP A 33 -3.61 8.87 10.54
CA ASP A 33 -2.53 9.10 9.57
C ASP A 33 -1.82 7.82 9.10
N LEU A 34 -2.24 6.65 9.57
CA LEU A 34 -1.68 5.35 9.24
C LEU A 34 -2.61 4.55 8.32
N ARG A 35 -2.04 3.79 7.40
CA ARG A 35 -2.73 2.92 6.45
C ARG A 35 -2.16 1.53 6.51
N ASP A 36 -3.03 0.57 6.74
CA ASP A 36 -2.71 -0.82 6.53
C ASP A 36 -2.89 -1.12 5.05
N ILE A 37 -1.81 -1.54 4.42
CA ILE A 37 -1.79 -1.88 3.01
C ILE A 37 -1.42 -3.34 2.84
N ARG A 38 -1.93 -3.93 1.77
CA ARG A 38 -1.53 -5.26 1.32
C ARG A 38 -1.16 -5.20 -0.15
N ARG A 39 -0.18 -6.01 -0.53
CA ARG A 39 0.18 -6.19 -1.94
C ARG A 39 -1.03 -6.70 -2.71
N VAL A 40 -1.16 -6.25 -3.95
CA VAL A 40 -2.10 -6.84 -4.89
C VAL A 40 -1.37 -7.57 -6.01
N ASP A 41 -1.97 -8.65 -6.47
CA ASP A 41 -1.60 -9.27 -7.74
C ASP A 41 -1.96 -8.30 -8.87
N ALA A 42 -0.99 -7.95 -9.72
CA ALA A 42 -1.18 -6.94 -10.75
C ALA A 42 -2.18 -7.37 -11.84
N ALA A 43 -2.26 -8.68 -12.14
CA ALA A 43 -3.14 -9.20 -13.18
C ALA A 43 -4.60 -9.27 -12.72
N THR A 44 -4.83 -9.69 -11.48
CA THR A 44 -6.16 -10.02 -10.95
C THR A 44 -6.70 -8.96 -9.99
N GLY A 45 -5.84 -8.10 -9.43
CA GLY A 45 -6.18 -7.17 -8.37
C GLY A 45 -6.49 -7.84 -7.03
N ALA A 46 -6.28 -9.15 -6.92
CA ALA A 46 -6.47 -9.90 -5.69
C ALA A 46 -5.45 -9.47 -4.65
N VAL A 47 -5.89 -9.34 -3.40
CA VAL A 47 -5.00 -9.02 -2.28
C VAL A 47 -4.18 -10.24 -1.92
N ILE A 48 -2.86 -10.10 -1.85
CA ILE A 48 -1.91 -11.19 -1.60
C ILE A 48 -0.89 -10.80 -0.53
N GLY A 49 -0.36 -11.79 0.18
CA GLY A 49 0.75 -11.60 1.12
C GLY A 49 0.34 -10.95 2.45
N ILE A 50 1.33 -10.32 3.09
CA ILE A 50 1.22 -9.77 4.44
C ILE A 50 0.64 -8.35 4.45
N GLU A 51 -0.03 -8.02 5.55
CA GLU A 51 -0.47 -6.66 5.87
C GLU A 51 0.65 -5.88 6.53
N VAL A 52 0.89 -4.67 6.03
CA VAL A 52 1.94 -3.78 6.55
C VAL A 52 1.37 -2.38 6.72
N ARG A 53 1.81 -1.69 7.78
CA ARG A 53 1.32 -0.36 8.14
C ARG A 53 2.33 0.71 7.73
N PHE A 54 1.84 1.75 7.06
CA PHE A 54 2.63 2.92 6.66
C PHE A 54 1.89 4.22 7.01
N SER A 55 2.63 5.30 7.20
CA SER A 55 2.07 6.65 7.24
C SER A 55 1.54 7.08 5.87
N VAL A 56 0.50 7.90 5.83
CA VAL A 56 0.01 8.55 4.60
C VAL A 56 1.13 9.33 3.91
N SER A 57 2.10 9.88 4.66
CA SER A 57 3.26 10.58 4.12
C SER A 57 4.27 9.66 3.43
N GLU A 58 4.18 8.35 3.59
CA GLU A 58 5.08 7.37 2.97
C GLU A 58 4.46 6.75 1.71
N LEU A 59 3.21 7.10 1.41
CA LEU A 59 2.45 6.53 0.31
C LEU A 59 2.23 7.54 -0.82
N VAL A 60 2.09 7.01 -2.03
CA VAL A 60 1.65 7.74 -3.23
C VAL A 60 0.45 7.06 -3.84
N SER A 61 -0.43 7.84 -4.45
CA SER A 61 -1.58 7.31 -5.18
C SER A 61 -1.09 6.49 -6.36
N ALA A 62 -1.74 5.36 -6.62
CA ALA A 62 -1.51 4.56 -7.79
C ALA A 62 -2.83 4.28 -8.51
N SER A 63 -2.76 4.10 -9.83
CA SER A 63 -3.82 3.50 -10.62
C SER A 63 -3.59 2.00 -10.70
N ARG A 64 -4.67 1.22 -10.78
CA ARG A 64 -4.60 -0.22 -11.04
C ARG A 64 -4.32 -0.49 -12.51
#